data_AF-A0A1L7I958-F1
#
_entry.id   AF-A0A1L7I958-F1
#
_cell.length_a   1.000
_cell.length_b   1.000
_cell.length_c   1.000
_cell.angle_alpha   90.00
_cell.angle_beta   90.00
_cell.angle_gamma   90.00
#
_symmetry.space_group_name_H-M   'P 1'
#
loop_
_entity.id
_entity.type
_entity.pdbx_description
1 polymer ?
#
loop_
_entity_poly.entity_id
_entity_poly.type
_entity_poly.pdbx_seq_one_letter_code
_entity_poly.pdbx_strand_id
1 'polypeptide(L)'
;MAAINRKLIKNYRNETKQLFFTLIIFAYAGILSIVFAANNSRSSNTRTEIKNEEADVTVDASNSVPTLQANTKANFDEFPNLHPMVVHFPIVLLLFAVILQLIQLFVLKRSLDWVILLVIGSGFIGAYAAGTLVHPHTEGLTEMAKKVLEQHDKYANWTIWSSALAAVLKVISLFWLKLKRGFEIAVLLVMAFSAFSVSQAGHYGAQLVYIEGVGPQGKYLGNEAEEGHNESGGHSH
;
A
#
# COMPACT_ATOMS: atom_id res chain seq x y z
N MET A 1 -15.68 49.83 -11.11
CA MET A 1 -14.62 49.29 -10.24
C MET A 1 -14.87 47.86 -9.73
N ALA A 2 -16.07 47.48 -9.27
CA ALA A 2 -16.31 46.18 -8.62
C ALA A 2 -16.06 44.92 -9.50
N ALA A 3 -16.31 45.00 -10.82
CA ALA A 3 -16.12 43.85 -11.73
C ALA A 3 -14.64 43.54 -12.00
N ILE A 4 -13.78 44.57 -12.01
CA ILE A 4 -12.33 44.43 -12.24
C ILE A 4 -11.69 43.74 -11.04
N ASN A 5 -12.06 44.14 -9.81
CA ASN A 5 -11.59 43.49 -8.59
C ASN A 5 -12.01 42.02 -8.50
N ARG A 6 -13.24 41.65 -8.88
CA ARG A 6 -13.66 40.23 -8.88
C ARG A 6 -12.86 39.39 -9.87
N LYS A 7 -12.53 39.94 -11.04
CA LYS A 7 -11.76 39.23 -12.07
C LYS A 7 -10.31 39.03 -11.62
N LEU A 8 -9.70 40.05 -11.02
CA LEU A 8 -8.35 39.99 -10.46
C LEU A 8 -8.25 39.00 -9.28
N ILE A 9 -9.19 39.03 -8.34
CA ILE A 9 -9.22 38.10 -7.21
C ILE A 9 -9.41 36.65 -7.69
N LYS A 10 -10.24 36.43 -8.71
CA LYS A 10 -10.46 35.09 -9.28
C LYS A 10 -9.23 34.58 -10.03
N ASN A 11 -8.50 35.46 -10.73
CA ASN A 11 -7.22 35.12 -11.37
C ASN A 11 -6.16 34.80 -10.32
N TYR A 12 -5.96 35.67 -9.33
CA TYR A 12 -4.96 35.48 -8.28
C TYR A 12 -5.20 34.18 -7.48
N ARG A 13 -6.46 33.84 -7.20
CA ARG A 13 -6.84 32.58 -6.57
C ARG A 13 -6.59 31.35 -7.44
N ASN A 14 -6.61 31.49 -8.76
CA ASN A 14 -6.34 30.38 -9.68
C ASN A 14 -4.83 30.18 -9.86
N GLU A 15 -4.06 31.26 -9.94
CA GLU A 15 -2.59 31.25 -10.02
C GLU A 15 -1.96 30.66 -8.74
N THR A 16 -2.43 31.07 -7.56
CA THR A 16 -1.96 30.52 -6.27
C THR A 16 -2.28 29.03 -6.12
N LYS A 17 -3.43 28.58 -6.62
CA LYS A 17 -3.75 27.14 -6.73
C LYS A 17 -2.76 26.45 -7.66
N GLN A 18 -2.56 26.97 -8.88
CA GLN A 18 -1.62 26.39 -9.85
C GLN A 18 -0.19 26.29 -9.32
N LEU A 19 0.29 27.28 -8.55
CA LEU A 19 1.61 27.26 -7.92
C LEU A 19 1.70 26.18 -6.84
N PHE A 20 0.70 26.08 -5.96
CA PHE A 20 0.67 25.06 -4.91
C PHE A 20 0.59 23.64 -5.50
N PHE A 21 -0.17 23.46 -6.58
CA PHE A 21 -0.30 22.18 -7.28
C PHE A 21 0.92 21.81 -8.14
N THR A 22 1.61 22.79 -8.72
CA THR A 22 2.90 22.58 -9.40
C THR A 22 3.97 22.11 -8.41
N LEU A 23 3.98 22.68 -7.21
CA LEU A 23 4.85 22.23 -6.11
C LEU A 23 4.61 20.76 -5.72
N ILE A 24 3.33 20.35 -5.67
CA ILE A 24 2.96 18.94 -5.44
C ILE A 24 3.47 18.05 -6.59
N ILE A 25 3.32 18.46 -7.85
CA ILE A 25 3.82 17.70 -9.01
C ILE A 25 5.34 17.52 -8.95
N PHE A 26 6.11 18.55 -8.58
CA PHE A 26 7.56 18.43 -8.39
C PHE A 26 7.92 17.51 -7.21
N ALA A 27 7.14 17.52 -6.14
CA ALA A 27 7.31 16.56 -5.05
C ALA A 27 7.07 15.11 -5.52
N TYR A 28 6.02 14.88 -6.31
CA TYR A 28 5.73 13.58 -6.92
C TYR A 28 6.81 13.12 -7.92
N ALA A 29 7.34 14.04 -8.74
CA ALA A 29 8.43 13.75 -9.67
C ALA A 29 9.75 13.45 -8.93
N GLY A 30 10.04 14.16 -7.84
CA GLY A 30 11.18 13.88 -6.98
C GLY A 30 11.11 12.48 -6.36
N ILE A 31 9.93 12.09 -5.85
CA ILE A 31 9.70 10.73 -5.34
C ILE A 31 9.91 9.68 -6.44
N LEU A 32 9.41 9.91 -7.65
CA LEU A 32 9.59 9.00 -8.80
C LEU A 32 11.07 8.84 -9.19
N SER A 33 11.86 9.91 -9.17
CA SER A 33 13.32 9.84 -9.42
C SER A 33 14.06 9.06 -8.33
N ILE A 34 13.66 9.22 -7.07
CA ILE A 34 14.21 8.44 -5.95
C ILE A 34 13.88 6.95 -6.12
N VAL A 35 12.64 6.61 -6.51
CA VAL A 35 12.21 5.23 -6.79
C VAL A 35 13.06 4.57 -7.88
N PHE A 36 13.30 5.28 -8.97
CA PHE A 36 14.12 4.79 -10.08
C PHE A 36 15.59 4.58 -9.68
N ALA A 37 16.16 5.52 -8.90
CA ALA A 37 17.53 5.44 -8.42
C ALA A 37 17.73 4.31 -7.37
N ALA A 38 16.75 4.09 -6.49
CA ALA A 38 16.78 3.02 -5.49
C ALA A 38 16.70 1.62 -6.14
N ASN A 39 15.90 1.45 -7.19
CA ASN A 39 15.82 0.19 -7.95
C ASN A 39 17.16 -0.17 -8.62
N ASN A 40 17.89 0.83 -9.14
CA ASN A 40 19.17 0.61 -9.81
C ASN A 40 20.31 0.26 -8.83
N SER A 41 20.29 0.80 -7.61
CA SER A 41 21.32 0.54 -6.58
C SER A 41 21.14 -0.82 -5.87
N ARG A 42 19.94 -1.40 -5.92
CA ARG A 42 19.66 -2.72 -5.33
C ARG A 42 20.28 -3.87 -6.14
N SER A 43 20.47 -3.70 -7.44
CA SER A 43 21.15 -4.70 -8.30
C SER A 43 22.66 -4.83 -8.00
N SER A 44 23.30 -3.82 -7.39
CA SER A 44 24.75 -3.86 -7.10
C SER A 44 25.07 -4.42 -5.72
N ASN A 45 24.22 -4.21 -4.71
CA ASN A 45 24.53 -4.59 -3.32
C ASN A 45 24.29 -6.07 -3.01
N THR A 46 23.36 -6.74 -3.71
CA THR A 46 23.09 -8.18 -3.52
C THR A 46 24.29 -9.08 -3.85
N ARG A 47 25.30 -8.58 -4.58
CA ARG A 47 26.51 -9.36 -4.92
C ARG A 47 27.62 -9.28 -3.86
N THR A 48 27.56 -8.33 -2.94
CA THR A 48 28.63 -8.04 -1.97
C THR A 48 28.39 -8.58 -0.57
N GLU A 49 27.15 -8.88 -0.21
CA GLU A 49 26.76 -9.26 1.16
C GLU A 49 26.92 -10.76 1.46
N ILE A 50 27.15 -11.61 0.45
CA ILE A 50 27.28 -13.08 0.62
C ILE A 50 28.59 -13.50 1.33
N LYS A 51 29.52 -12.58 1.65
CA LYS A 51 30.88 -12.97 2.11
C LYS A 51 31.18 -12.85 3.60
N ASN A 52 30.38 -12.16 4.41
CA ASN A 52 30.85 -11.74 5.74
C ASN A 52 29.77 -11.86 6.82
N GLU A 53 29.43 -13.06 7.28
CA GLU A 53 28.80 -13.20 8.60
C GLU A 53 29.03 -14.60 9.20
N GLU A 54 30.17 -14.75 9.87
CA GLU A 54 30.44 -15.83 10.82
C GLU A 54 31.19 -15.19 12.01
N ALA A 55 30.46 -14.91 13.11
CA ALA A 55 30.92 -14.68 14.50
C ALA A 55 29.79 -13.97 15.28
N ASP A 56 29.06 -14.67 16.14
CA ASP A 56 29.30 -14.81 17.58
C ASP A 56 28.99 -13.54 18.40
N VAL A 57 27.87 -13.53 19.13
CA VAL A 57 27.68 -12.66 20.30
C VAL A 57 26.83 -13.37 21.36
N THR A 58 27.40 -13.39 22.56
CA THR A 58 26.90 -13.94 23.82
C THR A 58 25.88 -13.03 24.52
N VAL A 59 24.97 -13.66 25.27
CA VAL A 59 23.85 -13.06 26.02
C VAL A 59 24.35 -12.56 27.37
N ASP A 60 23.98 -11.33 27.76
CA ASP A 60 24.03 -10.91 29.18
C ASP A 60 22.72 -10.23 29.61
N ALA A 61 22.26 -10.62 30.79
CA ALA A 61 20.97 -10.32 31.37
C ALA A 61 21.14 -9.31 32.52
N SER A 62 20.41 -8.18 32.48
CA SER A 62 20.22 -7.38 33.69
C SER A 62 18.80 -6.82 33.77
N ASN A 63 18.13 -7.23 34.84
CA ASN A 63 16.79 -6.82 35.22
C ASN A 63 16.79 -5.36 35.72
N SER A 64 15.89 -4.54 35.19
CA SER A 64 15.37 -3.38 35.91
C SER A 64 13.86 -3.29 35.65
N VAL A 65 13.08 -3.36 36.73
CA VAL A 65 11.62 -3.26 36.71
C VAL A 65 11.24 -1.77 36.78
N PRO A 66 10.58 -1.18 35.77
CA PRO A 66 10.04 0.16 35.87
C PRO A 66 8.56 0.10 36.27
N THR A 67 8.24 0.85 37.31
CA THR A 67 6.88 1.22 37.75
C THR A 67 6.00 1.67 36.56
N LEU A 68 5.02 0.85 36.19
CA LEU A 68 4.06 1.12 35.13
C LEU A 68 3.04 2.17 35.60
N GLN A 69 3.25 3.44 35.22
CA GLN A 69 2.12 4.34 35.04
C GLN A 69 1.28 3.77 33.90
N ALA A 70 0.04 3.38 34.21
CA ALA A 70 -0.90 2.82 33.24
C ALA A 70 -1.36 3.92 32.26
N ASN A 71 -0.51 4.24 31.29
CA ASN A 71 -0.93 4.96 30.10
C ASN A 71 -1.82 4.00 29.29
N THR A 72 -3.11 4.30 29.21
CA THR A 72 -4.08 3.49 28.46
C THR A 72 -3.88 3.56 26.94
N LYS A 73 -2.96 4.41 26.47
CA LYS A 73 -2.52 4.48 25.09
C LYS A 73 -1.12 3.89 24.95
N ALA A 74 -1.03 2.80 24.20
CA ALA A 74 0.24 2.28 23.72
C ALA A 74 0.91 3.33 22.82
N ASN A 75 2.22 3.51 22.98
CA ASN A 75 3.00 4.34 22.06
C ASN A 75 3.19 3.61 20.71
N PHE A 76 3.54 4.36 19.65
CA PHE A 76 3.74 3.77 18.32
C PHE A 76 4.84 2.71 18.28
N ASP A 77 5.82 2.80 19.18
CA ASP A 77 6.95 1.87 19.30
C ASP A 77 6.58 0.53 19.97
N GLU A 78 5.41 0.46 20.62
CA GLU A 78 4.90 -0.75 21.28
C GLU A 78 4.17 -1.68 20.30
N PHE A 79 3.90 -1.22 19.07
CA PHE A 79 3.29 -2.06 18.04
C PHE A 79 4.38 -2.84 17.29
N PRO A 80 4.40 -4.18 17.37
CA PRO A 80 5.41 -4.99 16.69
C PRO A 80 5.33 -4.91 15.16
N ASN A 81 4.22 -4.39 14.61
CA ASN A 81 4.07 -4.10 13.19
C ASN A 81 3.13 -2.91 12.97
N LEU A 82 3.67 -1.76 12.55
CA LEU A 82 2.89 -0.65 11.98
C LEU A 82 2.33 -0.97 10.58
N HIS A 83 2.76 -2.10 10.02
CA HIS A 83 2.45 -2.62 8.68
C HIS A 83 0.94 -2.53 8.32
N PRO A 84 -0.02 -2.96 9.16
CA PRO A 84 -1.43 -2.96 8.78
C PRO A 84 -2.00 -1.55 8.53
N MET A 85 -1.55 -0.53 9.25
CA MET A 85 -2.07 0.83 9.09
C MET A 85 -1.59 1.49 7.79
N VAL A 86 -0.34 1.21 7.39
CA VAL A 86 0.25 1.78 6.18
C VAL A 86 -0.24 1.07 4.92
N VAL A 87 -0.56 -0.23 5.00
CA VAL A 87 -0.96 -1.01 3.82
C VAL A 87 -2.45 -0.94 3.49
N HIS A 88 -3.35 -0.69 4.45
CA HIS A 88 -4.80 -0.62 4.17
C HIS A 88 -5.24 0.70 3.54
N PHE A 89 -4.55 1.80 3.85
CA PHE A 89 -4.86 3.11 3.31
C PHE A 89 -4.74 3.16 1.76
N PRO A 90 -3.67 2.62 1.14
CA PRO A 90 -3.56 2.45 -0.30
C PRO A 90 -4.72 1.68 -0.93
N ILE A 91 -5.17 0.59 -0.32
CA ILE A 91 -6.24 -0.27 -0.86
C ILE A 91 -7.49 0.56 -1.10
N VAL A 92 -7.92 1.30 -0.07
CA VAL A 92 -9.13 2.13 -0.14
C VAL A 92 -8.97 3.25 -1.17
N LEU A 93 -7.81 3.90 -1.22
CA LEU A 93 -7.57 4.97 -2.19
C LEU A 93 -7.61 4.46 -3.64
N LEU A 94 -6.97 3.33 -3.94
CA LEU A 94 -6.95 2.75 -5.29
C LEU A 94 -8.35 2.30 -5.73
N LEU A 95 -9.14 1.68 -4.85
CA LEU A 95 -10.53 1.34 -5.13
C LEU A 95 -11.38 2.60 -5.34
N PHE A 96 -11.19 3.63 -4.51
CA PHE A 96 -11.94 4.88 -4.63
C PHE A 96 -11.57 5.65 -5.91
N ALA A 97 -10.32 5.57 -6.37
CA ALA A 97 -9.90 6.14 -7.65
C ALA A 97 -10.70 5.57 -8.83
N VAL A 98 -10.96 4.25 -8.84
CA VAL A 98 -11.79 3.61 -9.88
C VAL A 98 -13.21 4.16 -9.86
N ILE A 99 -13.82 4.29 -8.68
CA ILE A 99 -15.18 4.83 -8.55
C ILE A 99 -15.24 6.27 -9.07
N LEU A 100 -14.28 7.12 -8.69
CA LEU A 100 -14.21 8.50 -9.17
C LEU A 100 -13.98 8.57 -10.68
N GLN A 101 -13.11 7.71 -11.22
CA GLN A 101 -12.85 7.62 -12.65
C GLN A 101 -14.07 7.12 -13.43
N LEU A 102 -14.87 6.22 -12.86
CA LEU A 102 -16.13 5.80 -13.45
C LEU A 102 -17.13 6.97 -13.49
N ILE A 103 -17.25 7.73 -12.40
CA ILE A 103 -18.07 8.95 -12.34
C ILE A 103 -17.57 9.99 -13.37
N GLN A 104 -16.26 10.11 -13.58
CA GLN A 104 -15.65 11.02 -14.56
C GLN A 104 -16.17 10.77 -15.99
N LEU A 105 -16.42 9.51 -16.36
CA LEU A 105 -16.92 9.18 -17.70
C LEU A 105 -18.29 9.79 -18.00
N PHE A 106 -19.12 9.97 -16.98
CA PHE A 106 -20.45 10.58 -17.10
C PHE A 106 -20.43 12.09 -16.89
N VAL A 107 -19.63 12.56 -15.92
CA VAL A 107 -19.64 13.95 -15.48
C VAL A 107 -18.71 14.84 -16.33
N LEU A 108 -17.60 14.29 -16.82
CA LEU A 108 -16.59 14.96 -17.67
C LEU A 108 -16.22 16.37 -17.18
N LYS A 109 -16.01 16.51 -15.87
CA LYS A 109 -15.58 17.77 -15.24
C LYS A 109 -14.07 17.77 -15.01
N ARG A 110 -13.42 18.84 -15.45
CA ARG A 110 -11.96 18.99 -15.29
C ARG A 110 -11.48 19.09 -13.84
N SER A 111 -12.34 19.56 -12.93
CA SER A 111 -12.02 19.60 -11.50
C SER A 111 -11.86 18.20 -10.91
N LEU A 112 -12.58 17.21 -11.45
CA LEU A 112 -12.60 15.85 -10.93
C LEU A 112 -11.36 15.05 -11.41
N ASP A 113 -10.76 15.39 -12.55
CA ASP A 113 -9.46 14.81 -12.97
C ASP A 113 -8.34 15.04 -11.95
N TRP A 114 -8.28 16.25 -11.36
CA TRP A 114 -7.29 16.57 -10.33
C TRP A 114 -7.52 15.76 -9.06
N VAL A 115 -8.79 15.60 -8.65
CA VAL A 115 -9.14 14.77 -7.48
C VAL A 115 -8.74 13.33 -7.74
N ILE A 116 -9.08 12.78 -8.90
CA ILE A 116 -8.70 11.42 -9.30
C ILE A 116 -7.19 11.26 -9.30
N LEU A 117 -6.45 12.22 -9.86
CA LEU A 117 -4.99 12.21 -9.87
C LEU A 117 -4.40 12.19 -8.46
N LEU A 118 -4.92 13.01 -7.55
CA LEU A 118 -4.48 13.03 -6.15
C LEU A 118 -4.78 11.71 -5.45
N VAL A 119 -5.95 11.11 -5.68
CA VAL A 119 -6.36 9.85 -5.06
C VAL A 119 -5.52 8.68 -5.59
N ILE A 120 -5.40 8.51 -6.92
CA ILE A 120 -4.58 7.43 -7.51
C ILE A 120 -3.09 7.64 -7.19
N GLY A 121 -2.61 8.88 -7.20
CA GLY A 121 -1.23 9.22 -6.88
C GLY A 121 -0.89 8.91 -5.43
N SER A 122 -1.76 9.29 -4.48
CA SER A 122 -1.57 8.98 -3.06
C SER A 122 -1.67 7.48 -2.81
N GLY A 123 -2.59 6.78 -3.50
CA GLY A 123 -2.68 5.32 -3.45
C GLY A 123 -1.42 4.63 -3.95
N PHE A 124 -0.85 5.09 -5.07
CA PHE A 124 0.43 4.60 -5.59
C PHE A 124 1.58 4.83 -4.61
N ILE A 125 1.75 6.06 -4.08
CA ILE A 125 2.81 6.37 -3.11
C ILE A 125 2.68 5.49 -1.88
N GLY A 126 1.47 5.35 -1.34
CA GLY A 126 1.24 4.53 -0.17
C GLY A 126 1.52 3.04 -0.45
N ALA A 127 1.11 2.52 -1.61
CA ALA A 127 1.41 1.13 -2.01
C ALA A 127 2.92 0.91 -2.18
N TYR A 128 3.63 1.88 -2.74
CA TYR A 128 5.08 1.82 -2.88
C TYR A 128 5.79 1.87 -1.53
N ALA A 129 5.37 2.76 -0.62
CA ALA A 129 5.91 2.85 0.73
C ALA A 129 5.66 1.54 1.51
N ALA A 130 4.46 0.98 1.40
CA ALA A 130 4.11 -0.32 1.97
C ALA A 130 5.04 -1.45 1.47
N GLY A 131 5.27 -1.52 0.16
CA GLY A 131 6.09 -2.56 -0.45
C GLY A 131 7.60 -2.41 -0.28
N THR A 132 8.10 -1.27 0.22
CA THR A 132 9.56 -1.00 0.31
C THR A 132 10.07 -0.75 1.72
N LEU A 133 9.29 -0.06 2.56
CA LEU A 133 9.74 0.37 3.88
C LEU A 133 9.40 -0.61 4.99
N VAL A 134 8.49 -1.55 4.73
CA VAL A 134 7.94 -2.43 5.76
C VAL A 134 8.03 -3.89 5.29
N HIS A 135 9.24 -4.40 5.08
CA HIS A 135 9.44 -5.80 4.76
C HIS A 135 9.33 -6.67 6.04
N PRO A 136 8.42 -7.66 6.09
CA PRO A 136 8.41 -8.65 7.15
C PRO A 136 9.59 -9.62 6.98
N HIS A 137 10.25 -9.97 8.09
CA HIS A 137 11.21 -11.07 8.11
C HIS A 137 10.44 -12.38 8.07
N THR A 138 10.62 -13.17 7.02
CA THR A 138 9.85 -14.41 6.76
C THR A 138 10.73 -15.65 6.79
N GLU A 139 11.51 -15.80 7.84
CA GLU A 139 12.35 -17.00 8.05
C GLU A 139 11.50 -18.15 8.61
N GLY A 140 11.78 -19.39 8.20
CA GLY A 140 11.13 -20.60 8.74
C GLY A 140 9.72 -20.91 8.22
N LEU A 141 9.26 -20.26 7.13
CA LEU A 141 7.94 -20.52 6.55
C LEU A 141 7.77 -21.93 5.97
N THR A 142 6.56 -22.49 6.10
CA THR A 142 6.14 -23.70 5.39
C THR A 142 6.19 -23.49 3.87
N GLU A 143 6.31 -24.58 3.11
CA GLU A 143 6.33 -24.52 1.65
C GLU A 143 5.03 -23.93 1.07
N MET A 144 3.90 -24.13 1.76
CA MET A 144 2.62 -23.54 1.38
C MET A 144 2.62 -22.03 1.64
N ALA A 145 3.02 -21.59 2.84
CA ALA A 145 3.10 -20.18 3.20
C ALA A 145 4.00 -19.38 2.25
N LYS A 146 5.12 -19.97 1.81
CA LYS A 146 6.01 -19.34 0.81
C LYS A 146 5.32 -19.11 -0.53
N LYS A 147 4.56 -20.09 -1.04
CA LYS A 147 3.83 -19.95 -2.32
C LYS A 147 2.71 -18.91 -2.23
N VAL A 148 2.02 -18.84 -1.08
CA VAL A 148 0.99 -17.80 -0.85
C VAL A 148 1.65 -16.42 -0.80
N LEU A 149 2.79 -16.30 -0.11
CA LEU A 149 3.57 -15.05 -0.07
C LEU A 149 4.06 -14.62 -1.44
N GLU A 150 4.54 -15.56 -2.27
CA GLU A 150 4.93 -15.25 -3.65
C GLU A 150 3.75 -14.69 -4.47
N GLN A 151 2.55 -15.25 -4.32
CA GLN A 151 1.36 -14.67 -4.97
C GLN A 151 1.02 -13.29 -4.41
N HIS A 152 1.07 -13.11 -3.09
CA HIS A 152 0.87 -11.80 -2.46
C HIS A 152 1.81 -10.75 -3.06
N ASP A 153 3.11 -11.02 -3.10
CA ASP A 153 4.14 -10.13 -3.62
C ASP A 153 3.96 -9.84 -5.11
N LYS A 154 3.58 -10.85 -5.89
CA LYS A 154 3.27 -10.70 -7.31
C LYS A 154 2.13 -9.71 -7.53
N TYR A 155 1.02 -9.85 -6.81
CA TYR A 155 -0.14 -8.95 -6.94
C TYR A 155 0.14 -7.56 -6.34
N ALA A 156 0.94 -7.48 -5.27
CA ALA A 156 1.41 -6.22 -4.71
C ALA A 156 2.28 -5.46 -5.74
N ASN A 157 3.19 -6.15 -6.42
CA ASN A 157 4.01 -5.55 -7.46
C ASN A 157 3.17 -5.10 -8.67
N TRP A 158 2.21 -5.92 -9.11
CA TRP A 158 1.25 -5.52 -10.15
C TRP A 158 0.43 -4.29 -9.74
N THR A 159 0.05 -4.17 -8.48
CA THR A 159 -0.63 -2.99 -7.93
C THR A 159 0.22 -1.74 -8.07
N ILE A 160 1.49 -1.80 -7.67
CA ILE A 160 2.43 -0.67 -7.73
C ILE A 160 2.59 -0.21 -9.20
N TRP A 161 2.91 -1.12 -10.12
CA TRP A 161 3.15 -0.75 -11.51
C TRP A 161 1.90 -0.27 -12.24
N SER A 162 0.76 -0.91 -12.00
CA SER A 162 -0.51 -0.50 -12.64
C SER A 162 -1.04 0.83 -12.08
N SER A 163 -0.92 1.08 -10.77
CA SER A 163 -1.29 2.37 -10.18
C SER A 163 -0.36 3.50 -10.62
N ALA A 164 0.95 3.23 -10.76
CA ALA A 164 1.90 4.17 -11.36
C ALA A 164 1.51 4.52 -12.81
N LEU A 165 1.24 3.49 -13.63
CA LEU A 165 0.80 3.68 -15.01
C LEU A 165 -0.52 4.47 -15.07
N ALA A 166 -1.49 4.15 -14.22
CA ALA A 166 -2.76 4.87 -14.13
C ALA A 166 -2.57 6.35 -13.75
N ALA A 167 -1.67 6.64 -12.81
CA ALA A 167 -1.33 8.01 -12.41
C ALA A 167 -0.71 8.78 -13.58
N VAL A 168 0.27 8.19 -14.29
CA VAL A 168 0.89 8.78 -15.49
C VAL A 168 -0.14 9.03 -16.58
N LEU A 169 -0.98 8.05 -16.89
CA LEU A 169 -2.05 8.22 -17.88
C LEU A 169 -3.02 9.33 -17.47
N LYS A 170 -3.34 9.46 -16.17
CA LYS A 170 -4.21 10.54 -15.70
C LYS A 170 -3.56 11.91 -15.85
N VAL A 171 -2.26 12.04 -15.60
CA VAL A 171 -1.49 13.27 -15.91
C VAL A 171 -1.58 13.59 -17.40
N ILE A 172 -1.38 12.60 -18.27
CA ILE A 172 -1.50 12.78 -19.73
C ILE A 172 -2.91 13.26 -20.11
N SER A 173 -3.96 12.70 -19.50
CA SER A 173 -5.32 13.16 -19.78
C SER A 173 -5.51 14.62 -19.42
N LEU A 174 -4.99 15.02 -18.25
CA LEU A 174 -5.20 16.35 -17.67
C LEU A 174 -4.56 17.47 -18.52
N PHE A 175 -3.38 17.20 -19.09
CA PHE A 175 -2.59 18.21 -19.83
C PHE A 175 -2.72 18.10 -21.35
N TRP A 176 -2.72 16.89 -21.93
CA TRP A 176 -2.72 16.70 -23.39
C TRP A 176 -4.09 16.36 -23.98
N LEU A 177 -4.81 15.40 -23.40
CA LEU A 177 -6.00 14.84 -24.04
C LEU A 177 -7.32 15.48 -23.60
N LYS A 178 -7.33 16.27 -22.53
CA LYS A 178 -8.43 17.14 -22.09
C LYS A 178 -9.80 16.44 -22.14
N LEU A 179 -9.93 15.28 -21.46
CA LEU A 179 -11.19 14.52 -21.29
C LEU A 179 -11.73 13.81 -22.55
N LYS A 180 -10.85 13.35 -23.44
CA LYS A 180 -11.27 12.45 -24.52
C LYS A 180 -11.84 11.15 -23.94
N ARG A 181 -13.14 10.89 -24.15
CA ARG A 181 -13.87 9.73 -23.59
C ARG A 181 -13.15 8.40 -23.81
N GLY A 182 -12.68 8.12 -25.03
CA GLY A 182 -11.98 6.87 -25.33
C GLY A 182 -10.70 6.68 -24.52
N PHE A 183 -9.97 7.78 -24.25
CA PHE A 183 -8.79 7.73 -23.40
C PHE A 183 -9.15 7.55 -21.93
N GLU A 184 -10.16 8.24 -21.42
CA GLU A 184 -10.64 8.06 -20.03
C GLU A 184 -11.13 6.63 -19.76
N ILE A 185 -11.70 5.95 -20.76
CA ILE A 185 -12.04 4.53 -20.68
C ILE A 185 -10.77 3.68 -20.55
N ALA A 186 -9.74 3.95 -21.34
CA ALA A 186 -8.45 3.25 -21.20
C ALA A 186 -7.83 3.48 -19.81
N VAL A 187 -7.88 4.72 -19.28
CA VAL A 187 -7.44 5.02 -17.91
C VAL A 187 -8.24 4.22 -16.89
N LEU A 188 -9.57 4.15 -17.04
CA LEU A 188 -10.43 3.36 -16.15
C LEU A 188 -10.05 1.88 -16.14
N LEU A 189 -9.74 1.29 -17.31
CA LEU A 189 -9.35 -0.13 -17.39
C LEU A 189 -8.04 -0.39 -16.63
N VAL A 190 -7.05 0.50 -16.74
CA VAL A 190 -5.79 0.37 -16.00
C VAL A 190 -6.02 0.54 -14.49
N MET A 191 -6.85 1.51 -14.08
CA MET A 191 -7.21 1.68 -12.67
C MET A 191 -7.99 0.46 -12.13
N ALA A 192 -8.90 -0.11 -12.92
CA ALA A 192 -9.64 -1.31 -12.55
C ALA A 192 -8.72 -2.53 -12.38
N PHE A 193 -7.71 -2.67 -13.25
CA PHE A 193 -6.69 -3.71 -13.08
C PHE A 193 -5.86 -3.51 -11.80
N SER A 194 -5.54 -2.26 -11.46
CA SER A 194 -4.85 -1.93 -10.20
C SER A 194 -5.70 -2.28 -8.98
N ALA A 195 -7.00 -1.91 -8.99
CA ALA A 195 -7.98 -2.27 -7.98
C ALA A 195 -8.15 -3.79 -7.81
N PHE A 196 -8.19 -4.53 -8.92
CA PHE A 196 -8.22 -5.99 -8.89
C PHE A 196 -6.95 -6.56 -8.25
N SER A 197 -5.78 -6.08 -8.69
CA SER A 197 -4.49 -6.56 -8.19
C SER A 197 -4.34 -6.32 -6.68
N VAL A 198 -4.71 -5.13 -6.20
CA VAL A 198 -4.60 -4.80 -4.76
C VAL A 198 -5.58 -5.62 -3.92
N SER A 199 -6.77 -5.92 -4.46
CA SER A 199 -7.73 -6.79 -3.79
C SER A 199 -7.20 -8.23 -3.65
N GLN A 200 -6.52 -8.74 -4.69
CA GLN A 200 -5.89 -10.06 -4.62
C GLN A 200 -4.70 -10.09 -3.67
N ALA A 201 -3.85 -9.06 -3.68
CA ALA A 201 -2.78 -8.92 -2.69
C ALA A 201 -3.36 -8.94 -1.26
N GLY A 202 -4.44 -8.19 -1.00
CA GLY A 202 -5.14 -8.21 0.27
C GLY A 202 -5.70 -9.59 0.63
N HIS A 203 -6.25 -10.33 -0.33
CA HIS A 203 -6.76 -11.69 -0.13
C HIS A 203 -5.66 -12.66 0.31
N TYR A 204 -4.55 -12.72 -0.42
CA TYR A 204 -3.40 -13.56 -0.04
C TYR A 204 -2.76 -13.09 1.27
N GLY A 205 -2.77 -11.78 1.54
CA GLY A 205 -2.30 -11.23 2.82
C GLY A 205 -3.16 -11.70 4.00
N ALA A 206 -4.48 -11.74 3.83
CA ALA A 206 -5.37 -12.30 4.84
C ALA A 206 -5.15 -13.81 5.02
N GLN A 207 -4.95 -14.57 3.93
CA GLN A 207 -4.62 -15.99 4.01
C GLN A 207 -3.32 -16.23 4.78
N LEU A 208 -2.27 -15.43 4.52
CA LEU A 208 -1.00 -15.52 5.24
C LEU A 208 -1.20 -15.37 6.75
N VAL A 209 -1.97 -14.38 7.18
CA VAL A 209 -2.18 -14.10 8.60
C VAL A 209 -3.09 -15.13 9.26
N TYR A 210 -4.21 -15.49 8.63
CA TYR A 210 -5.27 -16.26 9.27
C TYR A 210 -5.22 -17.77 9.02
N ILE A 211 -4.56 -18.23 7.96
CA ILE A 211 -4.48 -19.65 7.60
C ILE A 211 -3.05 -20.15 7.78
N GLU A 212 -2.06 -19.42 7.24
CA GLU A 212 -0.66 -19.85 7.25
C GLU A 212 0.10 -19.43 8.53
N GLY A 213 -0.55 -18.66 9.43
CA GLY A 213 0.05 -18.22 10.69
C GLY A 213 1.21 -17.23 10.54
N VAL A 214 1.29 -16.54 9.40
CA VAL A 214 2.36 -15.57 9.09
C VAL A 214 1.88 -14.16 9.44
N GLY A 215 2.19 -13.72 10.66
CA GLY A 215 1.87 -12.39 11.15
C GLY A 215 1.86 -12.29 12.67
N PRO A 216 1.68 -11.09 13.25
CA PRO A 216 1.72 -10.89 14.70
C PRO A 216 0.65 -11.66 15.49
N GLN A 217 -0.43 -12.10 14.82
CA GLN A 217 -1.48 -12.95 15.42
C GLN A 217 -1.32 -14.45 15.12
N GLY A 218 -0.32 -14.84 14.32
CA GLY A 218 -0.15 -16.20 13.79
C GLY A 218 0.15 -17.31 14.81
N LYS A 219 0.24 -16.96 16.11
CA LYS A 219 0.41 -17.91 17.21
C LYS A 219 -0.87 -18.13 18.06
N TYR A 220 -1.98 -17.46 17.73
CA TYR A 220 -3.19 -17.46 18.57
C TYR A 220 -4.49 -17.84 17.86
N LEU A 221 -4.42 -18.37 16.64
CA LEU A 221 -5.59 -19.01 16.04
C LEU A 221 -5.57 -20.46 16.51
N GLY A 222 -6.35 -20.72 17.56
CA GLY A 222 -6.52 -22.05 18.14
C GLY A 222 -6.90 -23.05 17.05
N ASN A 223 -6.28 -24.22 17.11
CA ASN A 223 -6.67 -25.37 16.31
C ASN A 223 -8.11 -25.76 16.70
N GLU A 224 -9.12 -25.21 16.01
CA GLU A 224 -10.49 -25.77 16.04
C GLU A 224 -10.56 -27.04 15.18
N ALA A 225 -9.66 -28.00 15.45
CA ALA A 225 -9.65 -29.30 14.77
C ALA A 225 -9.52 -30.49 15.74
N GLU A 226 -9.63 -30.28 17.05
CA GLU A 226 -9.67 -31.37 18.02
C GLU A 226 -10.67 -31.08 19.13
N GLU A 227 -11.96 -31.28 18.89
CA GLU A 227 -12.92 -31.60 19.94
C GLU A 227 -14.19 -32.23 19.33
N GLY A 228 -14.37 -33.55 19.50
CA GLY A 228 -15.68 -34.16 19.30
C GLY A 228 -15.72 -35.62 18.83
N HIS A 229 -15.47 -36.55 19.76
CA HIS A 229 -15.97 -37.93 19.80
C HIS A 229 -15.28 -39.03 18.96
N ASN A 230 -14.23 -39.60 19.55
CA ASN A 230 -14.08 -41.06 19.62
C ASN A 230 -14.23 -41.46 21.09
N GLU A 231 -15.40 -41.96 21.48
CA GLU A 231 -15.52 -42.81 22.68
C GLU A 231 -15.90 -44.22 22.25
N SER A 232 -14.93 -45.11 22.43
CA SER A 232 -15.04 -46.56 22.35
C SER A 232 -15.42 -47.12 23.73
N GLY A 233 -16.21 -48.19 23.74
CA GLY A 233 -16.17 -49.18 24.82
C GLY A 233 -17.41 -49.22 25.72
N GLY A 234 -18.15 -50.32 25.62
CA GLY A 234 -19.41 -50.53 26.33
C GLY A 234 -19.28 -50.94 27.80
N HIS A 235 -20.43 -50.94 28.47
CA HIS A 235 -20.69 -51.70 29.68
C HIS A 235 -22.13 -52.23 29.69
N SER A 236 -22.23 -53.43 30.24
CA SER A 236 -23.38 -54.33 30.46
C SER A 236 -24.64 -53.72 31.07
N HIS A 237 -25.81 -54.25 30.67
CA HIS A 237 -26.70 -55.04 31.53
C HIS A 237 -27.61 -55.93 30.69
#